data_AF-K1TYD8-F1
#
_entry.id   AF-K1TYD8-F1
#
_cell.length_a   1.000
_cell.length_b   1.000
_cell.length_c   1.000
_cell.angle_alpha   90.00
_cell.angle_beta   90.00
_cell.angle_gamma   90.00
#
_symmetry.space_group_name_H-M   'P 1'
#
loop_
_entity.id
_entity.type
_entity.pdbx_description
1 polymer ?
#
loop_
_entity_poly.entity_id
_entity_poly.type
_entity_poly.pdbx_seq_one_letter_code
_entity_poly.pdbx_strand_id
1 'polypeptide(L)'
;MAMDMLREGLIDEKTAVLRCEPAKLDELLHPVFDKTAMKNAKVIVKGLPASPGAATGPVVFFAEDAEKMLKEKNQRAILVRIETSPEDLKGMLDAVGILTARGGMTSHAAVVARGMGKCCVSGAGELQIDYKARTIRVNGYEIKEGDWISLNGSTGEVYLGQVATQAADLSGDFGQLME
;
A
#
# COMPACT_ATOMS: atom_id res chain seq x y z
N MET A 1 0.73 0.29 24.85
CA MET A 1 -0.26 -0.29 25.79
C MET A 1 0.18 -1.62 26.38
N ALA A 2 0.37 -2.70 25.60
CA ALA A 2 0.83 -3.98 26.18
C ALA A 2 2.22 -3.85 26.85
N MET A 3 3.17 -3.20 26.18
CA MET A 3 4.50 -2.93 26.72
C MET A 3 4.51 -1.99 27.93
N ASP A 4 3.60 -1.03 27.99
CA ASP A 4 3.47 -0.13 29.16
C ASP A 4 2.98 -0.91 30.39
N MET A 5 1.99 -1.78 30.22
CA MET A 5 1.49 -2.64 31.30
C MET A 5 2.52 -3.66 31.79
N LEU A 6 3.38 -4.15 30.88
CA LEU A 6 4.52 -4.99 31.25
C LEU A 6 5.54 -4.21 32.09
N ARG A 7 5.87 -2.97 31.66
CA ARG A 7 6.78 -2.07 32.40
C ARG A 7 6.25 -1.66 33.77
N GLU A 8 4.93 -1.50 33.89
CA GLU A 8 4.24 -1.21 35.16
C GLU A 8 4.05 -2.47 36.04
N GLY A 9 4.46 -3.65 35.56
CA GLY A 9 4.33 -4.92 36.30
C GLY A 9 2.88 -5.42 36.43
N LEU A 10 1.95 -4.88 35.64
CA LEU A 10 0.53 -5.25 35.66
C LEU A 10 0.24 -6.57 34.94
N ILE A 11 1.12 -6.97 34.01
CA ILE A 11 1.03 -8.22 33.24
C ILE A 11 2.42 -8.85 33.11
N ASP A 12 2.47 -10.17 32.88
CA ASP A 12 3.71 -10.89 32.55
C ASP A 12 4.02 -10.85 31.04
N GLU A 13 5.25 -11.21 30.68
CA GLU A 13 5.72 -11.22 29.28
C GLU A 13 4.82 -12.07 28.38
N LYS A 14 4.38 -13.23 28.87
CA LYS A 14 3.49 -14.13 28.14
C LYS A 14 2.13 -13.48 27.84
N THR A 15 1.56 -12.76 28.80
CA THR A 15 0.30 -12.02 28.62
C THR A 15 0.50 -10.81 27.71
N ALA A 16 1.66 -10.13 27.76
CA ALA A 16 1.98 -9.03 26.87
C ALA A 16 2.01 -9.50 25.40
N VAL A 17 2.69 -10.62 25.11
CA VAL A 17 2.72 -11.24 23.78
C VAL A 17 1.32 -11.66 23.33
N LEU A 18 0.55 -12.33 24.19
CA LEU A 18 -0.83 -12.75 23.87
C LEU A 18 -1.80 -11.60 23.61
N ARG A 19 -1.50 -10.40 24.10
CA ARG A 19 -2.29 -9.18 23.87
C ARG A 19 -1.90 -8.45 22.58
N CYS A 20 -0.78 -8.78 21.96
CA CYS A 20 -0.43 -8.26 20.65
C CYS A 20 -1.17 -9.05 19.57
N GLU A 21 -2.13 -8.39 18.92
CA GLU A 21 -2.78 -8.95 17.74
C GLU A 21 -1.77 -9.10 16.59
N PRO A 22 -1.62 -10.29 15.99
CA PRO A 22 -0.66 -10.52 14.90
C PRO A 22 -0.82 -9.56 13.71
N ALA A 23 -2.04 -9.15 13.41
CA ALA A 23 -2.32 -8.21 12.32
C ALA A 23 -1.72 -6.81 12.57
N LYS A 24 -1.67 -6.35 13.82
CA LYS A 24 -1.05 -5.06 14.18
C LYS A 24 0.48 -5.12 14.08
N LEU A 25 1.06 -6.31 14.30
CA LEU A 25 2.49 -6.52 14.11
C LEU A 25 2.85 -6.37 12.63
N ASP A 26 2.02 -6.92 11.74
CA ASP A 26 2.20 -6.82 10.29
C ASP A 26 2.15 -5.36 9.80
N GLU A 27 1.21 -4.56 10.30
CA GLU A 27 1.15 -3.12 10.01
C GLU A 27 2.43 -2.37 10.40
N LEU A 28 3.09 -2.77 11.50
CA LEU A 28 4.34 -2.17 11.96
C LEU A 28 5.55 -2.56 11.10
N LEU A 29 5.43 -3.54 10.21
CA LEU A 29 6.50 -3.95 9.29
C LEU A 29 6.44 -3.21 7.96
N HIS A 30 5.30 -2.57 7.64
CA HIS A 30 5.10 -1.93 6.36
C HIS A 30 5.56 -0.45 6.38
N PRO A 31 6.09 0.08 5.26
CA PRO A 31 6.43 1.50 5.16
C PRO A 31 5.23 2.40 5.51
N VAL A 32 5.50 3.53 6.14
CA VAL A 32 4.48 4.52 6.53
C VAL A 32 4.74 5.85 5.84
N PHE A 33 3.70 6.63 5.62
CA PHE A 33 3.86 8.00 5.12
C PHE A 33 4.33 8.94 6.22
N ASP A 34 5.16 9.92 5.85
CA ASP A 34 5.50 11.03 6.73
C ASP A 34 4.22 11.83 7.08
N LYS A 35 3.95 12.00 8.37
CA LYS A 35 2.76 12.73 8.87
C LYS A 35 2.69 14.17 8.36
N THR A 36 3.83 14.81 8.11
CA THR A 36 3.90 16.17 7.56
C THR A 36 3.61 16.19 6.06
N ALA A 37 4.16 15.23 5.31
CA ALA A 37 3.88 15.08 3.89
C ALA A 37 2.42 14.72 3.62
N MET A 38 1.83 13.86 4.46
CA MET A 38 0.43 13.45 4.37
C MET A 38 -0.55 14.62 4.57
N LYS A 39 -0.24 15.58 5.46
CA LYS A 39 -1.11 16.76 5.69
C LYS A 39 -1.25 17.66 4.46
N ASN A 40 -0.23 17.70 3.62
CA ASN A 40 -0.24 18.49 2.37
C ASN A 40 -0.64 17.65 1.16
N ALA A 41 -0.77 16.33 1.33
CA ALA A 41 -1.11 15.42 0.24
C ALA A 41 -2.57 15.57 -0.15
N LYS A 42 -2.82 15.60 -1.46
CA LYS A 42 -4.16 15.78 -2.00
C LYS A 42 -4.78 14.42 -2.30
N VAL A 43 -5.78 14.02 -1.51
CA VAL A 43 -6.56 12.81 -1.77
C VAL A 43 -7.37 12.99 -3.04
N ILE A 44 -7.22 12.07 -3.99
CA ILE A 44 -7.95 12.07 -5.27
C ILE A 44 -9.09 11.06 -5.30
N VAL A 45 -8.97 9.97 -4.55
CA VAL A 45 -10.02 8.95 -4.41
C VAL A 45 -9.76 8.12 -3.17
N LYS A 46 -10.81 7.49 -2.67
CA LYS A 46 -10.74 6.50 -1.60
C LYS A 46 -11.32 5.17 -2.08
N GLY A 47 -10.53 4.11 -1.97
CA GLY A 47 -10.95 2.73 -2.17
C GLY A 47 -11.03 1.98 -0.84
N LEU A 48 -10.95 0.67 -0.93
CA LEU A 48 -10.90 -0.26 0.19
C LEU A 48 -9.44 -0.49 0.62
N PRO A 49 -9.14 -0.46 1.93
CA PRO A 49 -7.82 -0.74 2.48
C PRO A 49 -7.49 -2.24 2.40
N ALA A 50 -7.14 -2.71 1.20
CA ALA A 50 -7.04 -4.13 0.90
C ALA A 50 -5.83 -4.80 1.54
N SER A 51 -4.69 -4.11 1.56
CA SER A 51 -3.44 -4.59 2.15
C SER A 51 -2.65 -3.40 2.69
N PRO A 52 -2.17 -3.46 3.94
CA PRO A 52 -1.57 -2.31 4.63
C PRO A 52 -0.27 -1.80 3.98
N GLY A 53 0.13 -0.61 4.39
CA GLY A 53 1.40 0.02 3.99
C GLY A 53 1.26 1.25 3.12
N ALA A 54 2.38 1.94 2.93
CA ALA A 54 2.51 3.13 2.09
C ALA A 54 3.33 2.81 0.84
N ALA A 55 2.79 3.15 -0.34
CA ALA A 55 3.49 2.97 -1.61
C ALA A 55 3.42 4.24 -2.44
N THR A 56 4.58 4.70 -2.92
CA THR A 56 4.70 5.88 -3.79
C THR A 56 5.45 5.46 -5.05
N GLY A 57 4.87 5.74 -6.22
CA GLY A 57 5.48 5.35 -7.48
C GLY A 57 4.80 5.97 -8.70
N PRO A 58 5.48 5.93 -9.86
CA PRO A 58 4.89 6.25 -11.15
C PRO A 58 3.81 5.23 -11.53
N VAL A 59 2.74 5.68 -12.18
CA VAL A 59 1.64 4.83 -12.64
C VAL A 59 2.04 4.00 -13.86
N VAL A 60 1.69 2.72 -13.83
CA VAL A 60 1.73 1.81 -14.99
C VAL A 60 0.42 1.03 -15.09
N PHE A 61 0.00 0.69 -16.31
CA PHE A 61 -1.29 0.03 -16.55
C PHE A 61 -1.18 -1.47 -16.87
N PHE A 62 0.02 -1.92 -17.20
CA PHE A 62 0.31 -3.29 -17.62
C PHE A 62 1.41 -3.89 -16.74
N ALA A 63 1.28 -5.20 -16.46
CA ALA A 63 2.24 -5.93 -15.63
C ALA A 63 3.67 -5.90 -16.21
N GLU A 64 3.78 -5.99 -17.53
CA GLU A 64 5.06 -5.93 -18.25
C GLU A 64 5.78 -4.59 -18.06
N ASP A 65 5.02 -3.49 -17.97
CA ASP A 65 5.57 -2.14 -17.82
C ASP A 65 6.11 -1.94 -16.40
N ALA A 66 5.49 -2.58 -15.39
CA ALA A 66 6.05 -2.65 -14.03
C ALA A 66 7.38 -3.41 -13.99
N GLU A 67 7.46 -4.55 -14.66
CA GLU A 67 8.70 -5.35 -14.77
C GLU A 67 9.82 -4.57 -15.47
N LYS A 68 9.52 -3.92 -16.60
CA LYS A 68 10.49 -3.11 -17.34
C LYS A 68 11.01 -1.94 -16.51
N MET A 69 10.14 -1.22 -15.82
CA MET A 69 10.52 -0.11 -14.94
C MET A 69 11.50 -0.54 -13.86
N LEU A 70 11.25 -1.69 -13.24
CA LEU A 70 12.15 -2.24 -12.23
C LEU A 70 13.50 -2.63 -12.85
N LYS A 71 13.50 -3.32 -14.00
CA LYS A 71 14.75 -3.78 -14.63
C LYS A 71 15.60 -2.66 -15.20
N GLU A 72 14.99 -1.69 -15.86
CA GLU A 72 15.72 -0.66 -16.62
C GLU A 72 16.08 0.55 -15.77
N LYS A 73 15.20 0.94 -14.85
CA LYS A 73 15.35 2.17 -14.05
C LYS A 73 15.60 1.90 -12.58
N ASN A 74 15.62 0.64 -12.16
CA ASN A 74 15.66 0.24 -10.74
C ASN A 74 14.57 0.95 -9.91
N GLN A 75 13.41 1.19 -10.54
CA GLN A 75 12.33 1.98 -9.98
C GLN A 75 11.04 1.18 -9.99
N ARG A 76 10.41 1.08 -8.83
CA ARG A 76 9.13 0.37 -8.69
C ARG A 76 7.95 1.30 -8.98
N ALA A 77 6.98 0.78 -9.72
CA ALA A 77 5.80 1.51 -10.17
C ALA A 77 4.55 1.16 -9.35
N ILE A 78 3.49 1.95 -9.48
CA ILE A 78 2.15 1.61 -9.00
C ILE A 78 1.39 0.96 -10.15
N LEU A 79 1.03 -0.31 -9.98
CA LEU A 79 0.24 -1.04 -10.97
C LEU A 79 -1.24 -0.69 -10.81
N VAL A 80 -1.80 -0.02 -11.81
CA VAL A 80 -3.21 0.38 -11.84
C VAL A 80 -3.98 -0.49 -12.83
N ARG A 81 -5.03 -1.15 -12.33
CA ARG A 81 -5.87 -2.07 -13.12
C ARG A 81 -7.35 -1.84 -12.82
N ILE A 82 -8.22 -2.23 -13.75
CA ILE A 82 -9.66 -2.32 -13.43
C ILE A 82 -9.86 -3.46 -12.43
N GLU A 83 -9.35 -4.64 -12.78
CA GLU A 83 -9.24 -5.84 -11.95
C GLU A 83 -7.93 -6.53 -12.32
N THR A 84 -7.34 -7.27 -11.38
CA THR A 84 -6.15 -8.10 -11.63
C THR A 84 -6.54 -9.54 -11.90
N SER A 85 -5.75 -10.25 -12.71
CA SER A 85 -5.85 -11.70 -12.91
C SER A 85 -4.54 -12.41 -12.54
N PRO A 86 -4.49 -13.75 -12.52
CA PRO A 86 -3.25 -14.50 -12.28
C PRO A 86 -2.11 -14.17 -13.28
N GLU A 87 -2.44 -13.67 -14.46
CA GLU A 87 -1.45 -13.24 -15.47
C GLU A 87 -0.70 -11.98 -15.02
N ASP A 88 -1.31 -11.16 -14.16
CA ASP A 88 -0.71 -9.93 -13.64
C ASP A 88 0.29 -10.19 -12.49
N LEU A 89 0.44 -11.44 -12.03
CA LEU A 89 1.18 -11.81 -10.81
C LEU A 89 2.62 -11.28 -10.80
N LYS A 90 3.30 -11.35 -11.93
CA LYS A 90 4.69 -10.90 -12.05
C LYS A 90 4.80 -9.38 -11.94
N GLY A 91 3.90 -8.65 -12.60
CA GLY A 91 3.83 -7.19 -12.45
C GLY A 91 3.44 -6.75 -11.04
N MET A 92 2.55 -7.50 -10.37
CA MET A 92 2.23 -7.27 -8.96
C MET A 92 3.46 -7.45 -8.07
N LEU A 93 4.32 -8.44 -8.35
CA LEU A 93 5.58 -8.68 -7.66
C LEU A 93 6.67 -7.62 -7.93
N ASP A 94 6.60 -6.91 -9.06
CA ASP A 94 7.59 -5.87 -9.39
C ASP A 94 7.10 -4.45 -9.01
N ALA A 95 5.79 -4.24 -8.86
CA ALA A 95 5.19 -2.97 -8.44
C ALA A 95 5.45 -2.65 -6.95
N VAL A 96 5.55 -1.37 -6.56
CA VAL A 96 5.61 -1.00 -5.13
C VAL A 96 4.23 -1.02 -4.46
N GLY A 97 3.17 -0.84 -5.24
CA GLY A 97 1.79 -0.91 -4.77
C GLY A 97 0.81 -1.18 -5.90
N ILE A 98 -0.41 -1.55 -5.53
CA ILE A 98 -1.44 -1.99 -6.46
C ILE A 98 -2.71 -1.16 -6.21
N LEU A 99 -3.29 -0.64 -7.28
CA LEU A 99 -4.55 0.10 -7.25
C LEU A 99 -5.53 -0.54 -8.21
N THR A 100 -6.72 -0.91 -7.71
CA THR A 100 -7.79 -1.42 -8.59
C THR A 100 -9.06 -0.58 -8.55
N ALA A 101 -9.69 -0.38 -9.71
CA ALA A 101 -10.99 0.29 -9.78
C ALA A 101 -12.13 -0.59 -9.24
N ARG A 102 -12.02 -1.91 -9.41
CA ARG A 102 -13.01 -2.89 -8.96
C ARG A 102 -12.36 -3.95 -8.07
N GLY A 103 -13.21 -4.75 -7.43
CA GLY A 103 -12.82 -5.80 -6.50
C GLY A 103 -12.96 -5.38 -5.04
N GLY A 104 -13.36 -6.32 -4.20
CA GLY A 104 -13.50 -6.13 -2.75
C GLY A 104 -12.26 -6.51 -1.97
N MET A 105 -12.43 -6.64 -0.65
CA MET A 105 -11.39 -7.10 0.29
C MET A 105 -10.95 -8.55 0.04
N THR A 106 -11.75 -9.34 -0.67
CA THR A 106 -11.47 -10.74 -1.05
C THR A 106 -11.14 -10.92 -2.53
N SER A 107 -10.95 -9.82 -3.27
CA SER A 107 -10.54 -9.87 -4.67
C SER A 107 -9.15 -10.45 -4.85
N HIS A 108 -8.84 -10.88 -6.08
CA HIS A 108 -7.51 -11.36 -6.46
C HIS A 108 -6.41 -10.37 -6.02
N ALA A 109 -6.55 -9.09 -6.36
CA ALA A 109 -5.62 -8.03 -5.98
C ALA A 109 -5.40 -7.96 -4.47
N ALA A 110 -6.49 -8.00 -3.69
CA ALA A 110 -6.43 -7.90 -2.23
C ALA A 110 -5.74 -9.10 -1.58
N VAL A 111 -6.11 -10.32 -1.97
CA VAL A 111 -5.57 -11.56 -1.40
C VAL A 111 -4.09 -11.71 -1.74
N VAL A 112 -3.73 -11.50 -3.00
CA VAL A 112 -2.36 -11.65 -3.48
C VAL A 112 -1.46 -10.56 -2.91
N ALA A 113 -1.91 -9.30 -2.85
CA ALA A 113 -1.11 -8.22 -2.29
C ALA A 113 -0.81 -8.43 -0.79
N ARG A 114 -1.79 -8.90 -0.01
CA ARG A 114 -1.56 -9.26 1.40
C ARG A 114 -0.54 -10.39 1.54
N GLY A 115 -0.67 -11.44 0.72
CA GLY A 115 0.30 -12.54 0.72
C GLY A 115 1.73 -12.11 0.35
N MET A 116 1.88 -10.99 -0.37
CA MET A 116 3.17 -10.41 -0.77
C MET A 116 3.66 -9.29 0.15
N GLY A 117 2.89 -8.88 1.16
CA GLY A 117 3.22 -7.72 2.00
C GLY A 117 3.29 -6.40 1.21
N LYS A 118 2.41 -6.23 0.22
CA LYS A 118 2.38 -5.03 -0.63
C LYS A 118 1.18 -4.16 -0.34
N CYS A 119 1.39 -2.85 -0.35
CA CYS A 119 0.33 -1.87 -0.27
C CYS A 119 -0.67 -2.07 -1.41
N CYS A 120 -1.95 -2.21 -1.06
CA CYS A 120 -3.01 -2.38 -2.04
C CYS A 120 -4.25 -1.59 -1.62
N VAL A 121 -4.76 -0.80 -2.57
CA VAL A 121 -6.06 -0.16 -2.48
C VAL A 121 -6.93 -0.77 -3.57
N SER A 122 -7.99 -1.48 -3.19
CA SER A 122 -8.88 -2.12 -4.15
C SER A 122 -10.24 -1.41 -4.22
N GLY A 123 -10.98 -1.61 -5.31
CA GLY A 123 -12.36 -1.14 -5.40
C GLY A 123 -12.52 0.38 -5.37
N ALA A 124 -11.54 1.14 -5.86
CA ALA A 124 -11.66 2.58 -6.06
C ALA A 124 -12.56 2.87 -7.27
N GLY A 125 -13.87 2.68 -7.09
CA GLY A 125 -14.87 2.67 -8.17
C GLY A 125 -15.04 3.98 -8.94
N GLU A 126 -14.52 5.09 -8.42
CA GLU A 126 -14.52 6.39 -9.10
C GLU A 126 -13.42 6.50 -10.18
N LEU A 127 -12.48 5.56 -10.22
CA LEU A 127 -11.42 5.52 -11.23
C LEU A 127 -12.00 5.14 -12.61
N GLN A 128 -11.84 6.03 -13.57
CA GLN A 128 -12.07 5.74 -14.99
C GLN A 128 -10.74 5.47 -15.67
N ILE A 129 -10.46 4.20 -15.94
CA ILE A 129 -9.19 3.75 -16.55
C ILE A 129 -9.39 3.59 -18.06
N ASP A 130 -8.59 4.30 -18.85
CA ASP A 130 -8.49 4.11 -20.30
C ASP A 130 -7.13 3.49 -20.64
N TYR A 131 -7.15 2.19 -20.95
CA TYR A 131 -5.94 1.45 -21.33
C TYR A 131 -5.35 1.85 -22.69
N LYS A 132 -6.17 2.39 -23.61
CA LYS A 132 -5.68 2.82 -24.93
C LYS A 132 -4.95 4.14 -24.82
N ALA A 133 -5.54 5.08 -24.07
CA ALA A 133 -4.93 6.37 -23.78
C ALA A 133 -3.85 6.29 -22.69
N ARG A 134 -3.80 5.18 -21.93
CA ARG A 134 -2.92 4.98 -20.76
C ARG A 134 -3.11 6.13 -19.76
N THR A 135 -4.38 6.38 -19.41
CA THR A 135 -4.78 7.44 -18.47
C THR A 135 -5.82 6.98 -17.47
N ILE A 136 -5.85 7.65 -16.32
CA ILE A 136 -6.85 7.55 -15.26
C ILE A 136 -7.54 8.89 -15.17
N ARG A 137 -8.87 8.89 -15.14
CA ARG A 137 -9.66 10.06 -14.76
C ARG A 137 -10.39 9.81 -13.45
N VAL A 138 -10.26 10.76 -12.53
CA VAL A 138 -10.92 10.68 -11.21
C VAL A 138 -11.06 12.06 -10.61
N ASN A 139 -12.27 12.41 -10.13
CA ASN A 139 -12.56 13.69 -9.45
C ASN A 139 -12.00 14.94 -10.15
N GLY A 140 -12.05 14.98 -11.49
CA GLY A 140 -11.56 16.09 -12.31
C GLY A 140 -10.04 16.11 -12.57
N TYR A 141 -9.30 15.12 -12.06
CA TYR A 141 -7.89 14.91 -12.38
C TYR A 141 -7.75 13.92 -13.53
N GLU A 142 -6.77 14.17 -14.40
CA GLU A 142 -6.29 13.23 -15.40
C GLU A 142 -4.84 12.87 -15.06
N ILE A 143 -4.57 11.59 -14.85
CA ILE A 143 -3.27 11.04 -14.46
C ILE A 143 -2.83 10.13 -15.60
N LYS A 144 -1.63 10.36 -16.11
CA LYS A 144 -1.08 9.61 -17.24
C LYS A 144 -0.10 8.57 -16.76
N GLU A 145 0.23 7.64 -17.63
CA GLU A 145 1.33 6.72 -17.36
C GLU A 145 2.63 7.47 -17.09
N GLY A 146 3.36 7.02 -16.06
CA GLY A 146 4.57 7.67 -15.58
C GLY A 146 4.34 8.80 -14.58
N ASP A 147 3.12 9.33 -14.46
CA ASP A 147 2.78 10.30 -13.40
C ASP A 147 2.83 9.61 -12.04
N TRP A 148 3.17 10.38 -11.01
CA TRP A 148 3.33 9.84 -9.67
C TRP A 148 2.03 9.88 -8.88
N ILE A 149 1.75 8.78 -8.21
CA ILE A 149 0.69 8.68 -7.20
C ILE A 149 1.23 8.00 -5.94
N SER A 150 0.50 8.19 -4.85
CA SER A 150 0.80 7.56 -3.57
C SER A 150 -0.44 6.84 -3.04
N LEU A 151 -0.25 5.64 -2.49
CA LEU A 151 -1.30 4.77 -1.97
C LEU A 151 -1.10 4.54 -0.48
N ASN A 152 -2.17 4.70 0.30
CA ASN A 152 -2.25 4.27 1.68
C ASN A 152 -3.15 3.03 1.77
N GLY A 153 -2.52 1.86 1.82
CA GLY A 153 -3.19 0.58 1.92
C GLY A 153 -3.90 0.35 3.26
N SER A 154 -3.54 1.11 4.30
CA SER A 154 -4.18 1.02 5.62
C SER A 154 -5.45 1.88 5.73
N THR A 155 -5.51 3.02 5.04
CA THR A 155 -6.70 3.90 5.05
C THR A 155 -7.56 3.77 3.80
N GLY A 156 -7.03 3.19 2.73
CA GLY A 156 -7.66 3.10 1.41
C GLY A 156 -7.53 4.39 0.59
N GLU A 157 -6.73 5.36 1.04
CA GLU A 157 -6.60 6.67 0.38
C GLU A 157 -5.58 6.64 -0.75
N VAL A 158 -5.91 7.32 -1.84
CA VAL A 158 -5.02 7.55 -2.98
C VAL A 158 -4.74 9.03 -3.08
N TYR A 159 -3.46 9.41 -3.13
CA TYR A 159 -3.01 10.79 -3.21
C TYR A 159 -2.39 11.08 -4.57
N LEU A 160 -2.59 12.32 -5.03
CA LEU A 160 -1.92 12.87 -6.19
C LEU A 160 -0.45 13.20 -5.85
N GLY A 161 0.46 12.79 -6.73
CA GLY A 161 1.88 13.12 -6.61
C GLY A 161 2.64 12.20 -5.66
N GLN A 162 3.85 12.67 -5.30
CA GLN A 162 4.78 11.93 -4.46
C GLN A 162 4.59 12.35 -3.00
N VAL A 163 4.14 11.40 -2.17
CA VAL A 163 4.14 11.55 -0.72
C VAL A 163 5.36 10.81 -0.20
N ALA A 164 6.17 11.50 0.61
CA ALA A 164 7.36 10.93 1.22
C ALA A 164 6.99 9.75 2.13
N THR A 165 7.63 8.61 1.91
CA THR A 165 7.52 7.42 2.74
C THR A 165 8.73 7.31 3.64
N GLN A 166 8.53 6.73 4.82
CA GLN A 166 9.57 6.34 5.75
C GLN A 166 9.48 4.83 5.95
N ALA A 167 10.64 4.17 6.03
CA ALA A 167 10.68 2.78 6.46
C ALA A 167 10.08 2.68 7.87
N ALA A 168 9.42 1.57 8.17
CA ALA A 168 8.95 1.35 9.51
C ALA A 168 10.12 1.36 10.49
N ASP A 169 9.99 2.13 11.56
CA ASP A 169 10.94 2.10 12.66
C ASP A 169 10.58 0.92 13.57
N LEU A 170 11.39 -0.15 13.49
CA LEU A 170 11.23 -1.37 14.28
C LEU A 170 11.92 -1.27 15.65
N SER A 171 12.40 -0.09 16.04
CA SER A 171 13.03 0.15 17.34
C SER A 171 11.99 0.39 18.46
N GLY A 172 12.45 0.33 19.71
CA GLY A 172 11.61 0.58 20.89
C GLY A 172 10.75 -0.62 21.29
N ASP A 173 9.45 -0.40 21.50
CA ASP A 173 8.50 -1.39 22.01
C ASP A 173 8.42 -2.65 21.13
N PHE A 174 8.56 -2.51 19.81
CA PHE A 174 8.56 -3.64 18.89
C PHE A 174 9.82 -4.49 19.05
N GLY A 175 11.00 -3.86 19.11
CA GLY A 175 12.26 -4.56 19.34
C GLY A 175 12.28 -5.32 20.67
N GLN A 176 11.76 -4.71 21.73
CA GLN A 176 11.64 -5.35 23.05
C GLN A 176 10.62 -6.49 23.09
N LEU A 177 9.59 -6.47 22.23
CA LEU A 177 8.64 -7.57 22.10
C LEU A 177 9.24 -8.78 21.36
N MET A 178 10.28 -8.56 20.55
CA MET A 178 10.91 -9.57 19.69
C MET A 178 12.19 -10.19 20.30
N GLU A 179 12.75 -9.62 21.37
CA GLU A 179 13.79 -10.24 22.23
C GLU A 179 13.18 -11.25 23.21
#